data_AF-A0A2D7NWQ1-F1
#
_entry.id   AF-A0A2D7NWQ1-F1
#
_cell.length_a   1.000
_cell.length_b   1.000
_cell.length_c   1.000
_cell.angle_alpha   90.00
_cell.angle_beta   90.00
_cell.angle_gamma   90.00
#
_symmetry.space_group_name_H-M   'P 1'
#
loop_
_entity.id
_entity.type
_entity.pdbx_description
1 polymer ?
#
loop_
_entity_poly.entity_id
_entity_poly.type
_entity_poly.pdbx_seq_one_letter_code
_entity_poly.pdbx_strand_id
1 'polypeptide(L)'
;MRILIPPDKFKGSLTAYQVAYAISKGAKRFGETINCTILPLADGGEGSSQVIQNILNFKQIEVKVKDPLGKTITSNYLQRGKEVYIELGLSSGLQLLKIEDRNPLLTSTIGIGQKIHYVIENGANVIHLFLENKIINIKLSH
;
A
#
# COMPACT_ATOMS: atom_id res chain seq x y z
N MET A 1 24.51 -7.27 20.70
CA MET A 1 23.46 -8.14 20.12
C MET A 1 22.82 -7.42 18.94
N ARG A 2 22.43 -8.13 17.87
CA ARG A 2 21.71 -7.54 16.72
C ARG A 2 20.33 -8.19 16.61
N ILE A 3 19.29 -7.39 16.41
CA ILE A 3 17.89 -7.84 16.30
C ILE A 3 17.32 -7.33 14.99
N LEU A 4 16.81 -8.22 14.15
CA LEU A 4 15.94 -7.87 13.02
C LEU A 4 14.50 -7.81 13.53
N ILE A 5 13.79 -6.73 13.18
CA ILE A 5 12.40 -6.49 13.59
C ILE A 5 11.56 -6.39 12.31
N PRO A 6 10.96 -7.51 11.85
CA PRO A 6 10.15 -7.54 10.64
C PRO A 6 8.65 -7.78 10.91
N PRO A 7 7.96 -6.85 11.60
CA PRO A 7 6.54 -7.02 11.89
C PRO A 7 5.69 -6.65 10.67
N ASP A 8 4.46 -7.15 10.69
CA ASP A 8 3.36 -6.61 9.89
C ASP A 8 2.52 -5.61 10.73
N LYS A 9 1.59 -4.91 10.07
CA LYS A 9 0.63 -4.00 10.68
C LYS A 9 -0.29 -4.72 11.67
N PHE A 10 -0.76 -3.98 12.67
CA PHE A 10 -1.93 -4.38 13.46
C PHE A 10 -3.16 -3.75 12.80
N LYS A 11 -3.93 -4.56 12.08
CA LYS A 11 -5.05 -4.10 11.23
C LYS A 11 -6.02 -3.20 12.03
N GLY A 12 -6.26 -2.00 11.51
CA GLY A 12 -7.10 -0.99 12.15
C GLY A 12 -6.50 -0.31 13.39
N SER A 13 -5.21 -0.51 13.68
CA SER A 13 -4.54 0.05 14.86
C SER A 13 -3.20 0.70 14.54
N LEU A 14 -2.15 -0.08 14.28
CA LEU A 14 -0.79 0.43 14.08
C LEU A 14 -0.25 0.00 12.71
N THR A 15 0.45 0.91 12.05
CA THR A 15 1.23 0.59 10.85
C THR A 15 2.39 -0.34 11.21
N ALA A 16 2.90 -1.10 10.24
CA ALA A 16 4.04 -2.01 10.45
C ALA A 16 5.28 -1.26 10.98
N TYR A 17 5.49 0.00 10.56
CA TYR A 17 6.54 0.87 11.10
C TYR A 17 6.33 1.24 12.56
N GLN A 18 5.10 1.57 12.96
CA GLN A 18 4.79 1.90 14.35
C GLN A 18 5.01 0.69 15.26
N VAL A 19 4.59 -0.50 14.82
CA VAL A 19 4.87 -1.76 15.52
C VAL A 19 6.38 -1.99 15.65
N ALA A 20 7.14 -1.85 14.55
CA ALA A 20 8.58 -2.06 14.56
C ALA A 20 9.31 -1.08 15.50
N TYR A 21 8.88 0.18 15.51
CA TYR A 21 9.43 1.20 16.38
C TYR A 21 9.14 0.93 17.86
N ALA A 22 7.91 0.48 18.19
CA ALA A 22 7.54 0.12 19.55
C ALA A 22 8.38 -1.06 20.08
N ILE A 23 8.57 -2.10 19.26
CA ILE A 23 9.42 -3.26 19.60
C ILE A 23 10.88 -2.81 19.81
N SER A 24 11.42 -1.99 18.89
CA SER A 24 12.78 -1.45 18.99
C SER A 24 12.98 -0.65 20.29
N LYS A 25 12.02 0.22 20.63
CA LYS A 25 12.05 0.98 21.89
C LYS A 25 12.03 0.07 23.11
N GLY A 26 11.23 -0.99 23.09
CA GLY A 26 11.18 -2.01 24.16
C GLY A 26 12.50 -2.74 24.32
N ALA A 27 13.09 -3.22 23.22
CA ALA A 27 14.36 -3.94 23.22
C ALA A 27 15.51 -3.09 23.78
N LYS A 28 15.60 -1.81 23.38
CA LYS A 28 16.65 -0.89 23.83
C LYS A 28 16.63 -0.60 25.33
N ARG A 29 15.52 -0.86 26.04
CA ARG A 29 15.47 -0.74 27.51
C ARG A 29 16.36 -1.75 28.24
N PHE A 30 16.75 -2.83 27.58
CA PHE A 30 17.60 -3.88 28.16
C PHE A 30 19.10 -3.69 27.86
N GLY A 31 19.47 -2.69 27.08
CA GLY A 31 20.86 -2.34 26.83
C GLY A 31 21.05 -1.49 25.57
N GLU A 32 21.85 -0.42 25.69
CA GLU A 32 22.12 0.51 24.58
C GLU A 32 22.95 -0.12 23.44
N THR A 33 23.66 -1.21 23.73
CA THR A 33 24.43 -1.98 22.73
C THR A 33 23.58 -2.90 21.86
N ILE A 34 22.26 -2.93 22.08
CA ILE A 34 21.31 -3.67 21.24
C ILE A 34 21.07 -2.88 19.96
N ASN A 35 21.53 -3.42 18.84
CA ASN A 35 21.34 -2.81 17.53
C ASN A 35 20.12 -3.42 16.84
N CYS A 36 19.08 -2.61 16.65
CA CYS A 36 17.83 -3.00 16.02
C CYS A 36 17.79 -2.58 14.54
N THR A 37 17.55 -3.53 13.65
CA THR A 37 17.26 -3.28 12.23
C THR A 37 15.76 -3.38 12.01
N ILE A 38 15.12 -2.29 11.59
CA ILE A 38 13.68 -2.23 11.30
C ILE A 38 13.46 -2.59 9.83
N LEU A 39 12.69 -3.64 9.57
CA LEU A 39 12.36 -4.08 8.21
C LEU A 39 10.88 -4.51 8.13
N PRO A 40 9.94 -3.57 8.13
CA PRO A 40 8.52 -3.89 8.16
C PRO A 40 8.10 -4.73 6.95
N LEU A 41 7.16 -5.63 7.17
CA LEU A 41 6.60 -6.49 6.14
C LEU A 41 5.27 -5.94 5.64
N ALA A 42 4.86 -6.43 4.47
CA ALA A 42 3.59 -6.11 3.84
C ALA A 42 3.09 -7.35 3.09
N ASP A 43 1.79 -7.62 3.21
CA ASP A 43 1.09 -8.79 2.64
C ASP A 43 0.35 -8.46 1.34
N GLY A 44 0.28 -7.19 1.00
CA GLY A 44 -0.43 -6.67 -0.17
C GLY A 44 -1.67 -5.85 0.16
N GLY A 45 -2.09 -5.82 1.43
CA GLY A 45 -3.20 -5.00 1.89
C GLY A 45 -2.83 -3.59 2.26
N GLU A 46 -3.71 -2.96 3.03
CA GLU A 46 -3.56 -1.58 3.49
C GLU A 46 -2.15 -1.27 4.00
N GLY A 47 -1.54 -0.20 3.49
CA GLY A 47 -0.22 0.28 3.93
C GLY A 47 0.97 -0.44 3.31
N SER A 48 0.74 -1.40 2.40
CA SER A 48 1.80 -2.09 1.66
C SER A 48 2.59 -1.15 0.76
N SER A 49 1.92 -0.18 0.14
CA SER A 49 2.57 0.88 -0.65
C SER A 49 3.66 1.61 0.14
N GLN A 50 3.41 1.96 1.40
CA GLN A 50 4.39 2.68 2.21
C GLN A 50 5.61 1.82 2.56
N VAL A 51 5.42 0.52 2.81
CA VAL A 51 6.51 -0.43 3.01
C VAL A 51 7.35 -0.57 1.74
N ILE A 52 6.70 -0.75 0.57
CA ILE A 52 7.37 -0.88 -0.72
C ILE A 52 8.16 0.40 -1.06
N GLN A 53 7.55 1.57 -0.89
CA GLN A 53 8.17 2.85 -1.20
C GLN A 53 9.50 3.03 -0.45
N ASN A 54 9.51 2.71 0.84
CA ASN A 54 10.68 2.87 1.70
C ASN A 54 11.81 1.86 1.41
N ILE A 55 11.50 0.73 0.75
CA ILE A 55 12.47 -0.35 0.51
C ILE A 55 12.96 -0.37 -0.95
N LEU A 56 12.07 -0.11 -1.92
CA LEU A 56 12.30 -0.44 -3.34
C LEU A 56 12.50 0.76 -4.27
N ASN A 57 12.71 1.97 -3.73
CA ASN A 57 12.95 3.22 -4.48
C ASN A 57 11.85 3.56 -5.49
N PHE A 58 10.60 3.21 -5.19
CA PHE A 58 9.46 3.64 -5.97
C PHE A 58 9.09 5.08 -5.63
N LYS A 59 8.68 5.85 -6.64
CA LYS A 59 8.11 7.18 -6.45
C LYS A 59 6.60 7.09 -6.36
N GLN A 60 6.00 7.80 -5.41
CA GLN A 60 4.56 7.94 -5.34
C GLN A 60 4.10 8.98 -6.35
N ILE A 61 3.10 8.63 -7.15
CA ILE A 61 2.48 9.51 -8.14
C ILE A 61 0.99 9.62 -7.81
N GLU A 62 0.48 10.85 -7.77
CA GLU A 62 -0.94 11.13 -7.52
C GLU A 62 -1.77 11.04 -8.78
N VAL A 63 -3.02 10.61 -8.63
CA VAL A 63 -4.00 10.48 -9.72
C VAL A 63 -5.41 10.70 -9.20
N LYS A 64 -6.23 11.44 -9.95
CA LYS A 64 -7.64 11.65 -9.63
C LYS A 64 -8.47 10.48 -10.15
N VAL A 65 -9.20 9.81 -9.26
CA VAL A 65 -10.07 8.67 -9.60
C VAL A 65 -11.37 8.73 -8.80
N LYS A 66 -12.31 7.84 -9.13
CA LYS A 66 -13.52 7.65 -8.36
C LYS A 66 -13.29 6.76 -7.13
N ASP A 67 -13.85 7.16 -6.00
CA ASP A 67 -13.96 6.35 -4.79
C ASP A 67 -15.09 5.31 -4.93
N PRO A 68 -15.34 4.45 -3.92
CA PRO A 68 -16.41 3.47 -3.99
C PRO A 68 -17.82 4.06 -4.19
N LEU A 69 -18.05 5.32 -3.81
CA LEU A 69 -19.35 5.99 -3.93
C LEU A 69 -19.43 6.91 -5.16
N GLY A 70 -18.44 6.86 -6.05
CA GLY A 70 -18.40 7.66 -7.29
C GLY A 70 -17.95 9.11 -7.10
N LYS A 71 -17.49 9.50 -5.91
CA LYS A 71 -16.89 10.83 -5.66
C LYS A 71 -15.48 10.84 -6.22
N THR A 72 -15.06 11.99 -6.74
CA THR A 72 -13.68 12.15 -7.21
C THR A 72 -12.76 12.37 -6.01
N ILE A 73 -11.72 11.55 -5.88
CA ILE A 73 -10.69 11.63 -4.86
C ILE A 73 -9.30 11.71 -5.48
N THR A 74 -8.35 12.31 -4.77
CA THR A 74 -6.93 12.14 -5.07
C THR A 74 -6.47 10.83 -4.46
N SER A 75 -6.07 9.90 -5.30
CA SER A 75 -5.44 8.65 -4.91
C SER A 75 -3.99 8.64 -5.39
N ASN A 76 -3.26 7.56 -5.13
CA ASN A 76 -1.89 7.42 -5.62
C ASN A 76 -1.59 5.97 -6.06
N TYR A 77 -0.46 5.84 -6.75
CA TYR A 77 0.21 4.59 -7.11
C TYR A 77 1.73 4.79 -7.01
N LEU A 78 2.48 3.69 -7.05
CA LEU A 78 3.94 3.72 -7.02
C LEU A 78 4.50 3.43 -8.40
N GLN A 79 5.57 4.12 -8.78
CA GLN A 79 6.24 3.93 -10.08
C GLN A 79 7.78 3.88 -9.98
N ARG A 80 8.37 2.96 -10.76
CA ARG A 80 9.80 2.88 -11.03
C ARG A 80 10.03 2.52 -12.50
N GLY A 81 10.45 3.50 -13.29
CA GLY A 81 10.52 3.34 -14.75
C GLY A 81 9.15 3.00 -15.33
N LYS A 82 9.02 1.84 -15.99
CA LYS A 82 7.76 1.32 -16.56
C LYS A 82 7.05 0.30 -15.66
N GLU A 83 7.55 0.08 -14.44
CA GLU A 83 6.94 -0.81 -13.44
C GLU A 83 6.11 0.03 -12.46
N VAL A 84 4.87 -0.39 -12.21
CA VAL A 84 3.96 0.30 -11.29
C VAL A 84 3.33 -0.64 -10.29
N TYR A 85 3.13 -0.18 -9.05
CA TYR A 85 2.30 -0.86 -8.05
C TYR A 85 1.02 -0.07 -7.81
N ILE A 86 -0.11 -0.78 -7.85
CA ILE A 86 -1.44 -0.23 -7.57
C ILE A 86 -2.02 -0.98 -6.38
N GLU A 87 -2.27 -0.28 -5.29
CA GLU A 87 -2.97 -0.79 -4.11
C GLU A 87 -4.48 -0.46 -4.23
N LEU A 88 -5.32 -1.49 -4.16
CA LEU A 88 -6.78 -1.37 -4.28
C LEU A 88 -7.37 -0.48 -3.19
N GLY A 89 -6.91 -0.63 -1.95
CA GLY A 89 -7.44 0.08 -0.79
C GLY A 89 -7.46 1.60 -0.96
N LEU A 90 -6.49 2.13 -1.70
CA LEU A 90 -6.33 3.57 -1.92
C LEU A 90 -7.40 4.19 -2.85
N SER A 91 -8.16 3.39 -3.59
CA SER A 91 -9.26 3.87 -4.45
C SER A 91 -10.59 3.14 -4.24
N SER A 92 -10.57 1.97 -3.60
CA SER A 92 -11.77 1.14 -3.42
C SER A 92 -11.83 0.45 -2.07
N GLY A 93 -11.05 0.91 -1.08
CA GLY A 93 -10.97 0.30 0.24
C GLY A 93 -12.01 0.79 1.23
N LEU A 94 -12.22 0.01 2.30
CA LEU A 94 -13.14 0.34 3.39
C LEU A 94 -12.74 1.60 4.17
N GLN A 95 -11.47 1.99 4.13
CA GLN A 95 -10.98 3.23 4.74
C GLN A 95 -11.54 4.49 4.09
N LEU A 96 -12.07 4.39 2.87
CA LEU A 96 -12.73 5.49 2.15
C LEU A 96 -14.21 5.63 2.52
N LEU A 97 -14.75 4.72 3.34
CA LEU A 97 -16.16 4.65 3.67
C LEU A 97 -16.39 4.84 5.17
N LYS A 98 -17.38 5.68 5.50
CA LYS A 98 -17.97 5.67 6.83
C LYS A 98 -18.71 4.36 7.07
N ILE A 99 -18.96 4.00 8.33
CA ILE A 99 -19.58 2.71 8.68
C ILE A 99 -20.99 2.61 8.05
N GLU A 100 -21.74 3.69 8.08
CA GLU A 100 -23.08 3.82 7.49
C GLU A 100 -23.10 3.71 5.96
N ASP A 101 -21.99 3.99 5.29
CA ASP A 101 -21.86 3.95 3.82
C ASP A 101 -21.39 2.56 3.32
N ARG A 102 -21.11 1.60 4.21
CA ARG A 102 -20.60 0.26 3.85
C ARG A 102 -21.71 -0.64 3.33
N ASN A 103 -22.11 -0.41 2.08
CA ASN A 103 -23.07 -1.23 1.38
C ASN A 103 -22.48 -1.79 0.06
N PRO A 104 -22.19 -3.11 -0.02
CA PRO A 104 -21.56 -3.69 -1.21
C PRO A 104 -22.41 -3.59 -2.49
N LEU A 105 -23.73 -3.37 -2.37
CA LEU A 105 -24.63 -3.17 -3.51
C LEU A 105 -24.50 -1.77 -4.13
N LEU A 106 -23.92 -0.82 -3.39
CA LEU A 106 -23.78 0.58 -3.81
C LEU A 106 -22.33 0.95 -4.14
N THR A 107 -21.36 0.15 -3.69
CA THR A 107 -19.94 0.44 -3.90
C THR A 107 -19.42 -0.02 -5.25
N SER A 108 -18.51 0.75 -5.84
CA SER A 108 -17.86 0.46 -7.12
C SER A 108 -16.34 0.33 -6.99
N THR A 109 -15.73 -0.41 -7.91
CA THR A 109 -14.27 -0.52 -8.09
C THR A 109 -13.75 0.26 -9.29
N ILE A 110 -14.59 1.11 -9.90
CA ILE A 110 -14.25 1.83 -11.15
C ILE A 110 -12.98 2.68 -11.03
N GLY A 111 -12.67 3.21 -9.84
CA GLY A 111 -11.43 3.93 -9.58
C GLY A 111 -10.16 3.13 -9.87
N ILE A 112 -10.19 1.80 -9.68
CA ILE A 112 -9.08 0.92 -10.02
C ILE A 112 -8.89 0.89 -11.54
N GLY A 113 -9.99 0.72 -12.29
CA GLY A 113 -9.95 0.73 -13.75
C GLY A 113 -9.40 2.06 -14.28
N GLN A 114 -9.80 3.19 -13.68
CA GLN A 114 -9.25 4.50 -14.01
C GLN A 114 -7.74 4.60 -13.73
N LYS A 115 -7.25 4.08 -12.59
CA LYS A 115 -5.81 4.02 -12.33
C LYS A 115 -5.07 3.17 -13.35
N ILE A 116 -5.58 1.97 -13.64
CA ILE A 116 -4.97 1.04 -14.60
C ILE A 116 -4.90 1.72 -15.98
N HIS A 117 -5.98 2.34 -16.43
CA HIS A 117 -5.98 3.08 -17.69
C HIS A 117 -4.94 4.20 -17.68
N TYR A 118 -4.92 5.03 -16.63
CA TYR A 118 -3.97 6.13 -16.51
C TYR A 118 -2.51 5.66 -16.55
N VAL A 119 -2.13 4.60 -15.83
CA VAL A 119 -0.73 4.14 -15.85
C VAL A 119 -0.34 3.55 -17.20
N ILE A 120 -1.27 2.90 -17.91
CA ILE A 120 -1.04 2.38 -19.27
C ILE A 120 -0.79 3.54 -20.24
N GLU A 121 -1.63 4.57 -20.21
CA GLU A 121 -1.46 5.77 -21.03
C GLU A 121 -0.14 6.49 -20.75
N ASN A 122 0.36 6.39 -19.52
CA ASN A 122 1.66 6.94 -19.10
C ASN A 122 2.84 5.96 -19.30
N GLY A 123 2.65 4.91 -20.11
CA GLY A 123 3.74 4.03 -20.56
C GLY A 123 4.18 2.95 -19.57
N ALA A 124 3.34 2.62 -18.58
CA ALA A 124 3.57 1.45 -17.75
C ALA A 124 3.56 0.18 -18.62
N ASN A 125 4.51 -0.73 -18.36
CA ASN A 125 4.67 -2.01 -19.04
C ASN A 125 4.42 -3.20 -18.11
N VAL A 126 4.66 -2.99 -16.80
CA VAL A 126 4.44 -3.99 -15.76
C VAL A 126 3.59 -3.36 -14.67
N ILE A 127 2.43 -3.95 -14.39
CA ILE A 127 1.51 -3.51 -13.35
C ILE A 127 1.40 -4.61 -12.31
N HIS A 128 1.72 -4.27 -11.07
CA HIS A 128 1.52 -5.10 -9.90
C HIS A 128 0.26 -4.61 -9.17
N LEU A 129 -0.83 -5.35 -9.30
CA LEU A 129 -2.11 -5.02 -8.68
C LEU A 129 -2.26 -5.77 -7.37
N PHE A 130 -2.37 -5.01 -6.28
CA PHE A 130 -2.43 -5.50 -4.91
C PHE A 130 -3.89 -5.47 -4.42
N LEU A 131 -4.43 -6.66 -4.17
CA LEU A 131 -5.81 -6.96 -3.83
C LEU A 131 -5.90 -7.55 -2.42
N GLU A 132 -5.52 -6.77 -1.41
CA GLU A 132 -5.35 -7.26 -0.04
C GLU A 132 -4.36 -8.44 -0.02
N ASN A 133 -4.83 -9.67 0.20
CA ASN A 133 -3.96 -10.84 0.37
C ASN A 133 -3.51 -11.48 -0.96
N LYS A 134 -3.70 -10.80 -2.10
CA LYS A 134 -3.35 -11.32 -3.43
C LYS A 134 -2.70 -10.26 -4.29
N ILE A 135 -1.69 -10.68 -5.06
CA ILE A 135 -1.00 -9.83 -6.02
C ILE A 135 -1.22 -10.41 -7.42
N ILE A 136 -1.61 -9.55 -8.37
CA ILE A 136 -1.73 -9.90 -9.79
C ILE A 136 -0.67 -9.12 -10.57
N ASN A 137 0.16 -9.84 -11.33
CA ASN A 137 1.18 -9.25 -12.19
C ASN A 137 0.67 -9.20 -13.63
N ILE A 138 0.51 -8.01 -14.17
CA ILE A 138 0.09 -7.78 -15.56
C ILE A 138 1.31 -7.28 -16.32
N LYS A 139 1.73 -8.02 -17.34
CA LYS A 139 2.75 -7.58 -18.30
C LYS A 139 2.04 -7.22 -19.60
N LEU A 140 2.27 -6.01 -20.08
CA LEU A 140 1.74 -5.57 -21.36
C LEU A 140 2.74 -5.96 -22.45
N SER A 141 2.23 -6.49 -23.55
CA SER A 141 2.99 -6.70 -24.78
C SER A 141 2.63 -5.57 -25.72
N HIS A 142 3.57 -4.64 -25.90
CA HIS A 142 3.51 -3.64 -26.97
C HIS A 142 4.02 -4.23 -28.28
#